data_AF-A0A1V2ZXC5-F1
#
_entry.id   AF-A0A1V2ZXC5-F1
#
_cell.length_a   1.000
_cell.length_b   1.000
_cell.length_c   1.000
_cell.angle_alpha   90.00
_cell.angle_beta   90.00
_cell.angle_gamma   90.00
#
_symmetry.space_group_name_H-M   'P 1'
#
loop_
_entity.id
_entity.type
_entity.pdbx_description
1 polymer ?
#
loop_
_entity_poly.entity_id
_entity_poly.type
_entity_poly.pdbx_seq_one_letter_code
_entity_poly.pdbx_strand_id
1 'polypeptide(L)'
;MPLRHALAKARFTPVREMAEYVPLLQGETGTIANEARDASRVLAALRESLGLSITGLARAFDVSRPTIYAWMKGETEPRSELWLRLREMEQLASRAQRYSLSRPARLVRRPALDGTSLLERLQAGQEIGEEHLQALADLSRDEETKRAKPRGGAERPAEDVAAEYGRPTG
;
A
#
# COMPACT_ATOMS: atom_id res chain seq x y z
N MET A 1 50.70 -19.64 -36.66
CA MET A 1 49.59 -20.47 -37.22
C MET A 1 49.18 -21.48 -36.15
N PRO A 2 47.90 -21.79 -35.95
CA PRO A 2 46.77 -20.90 -35.61
C PRO A 2 45.96 -21.50 -34.40
N LEU A 3 45.10 -20.79 -33.65
CA LEU A 3 43.64 -20.63 -33.77
C LEU A 3 43.16 -20.32 -32.32
N ARG A 4 42.62 -19.16 -31.93
CA ARG A 4 41.22 -18.70 -32.10
C ARG A 4 40.18 -19.81 -31.96
N HIS A 5 39.35 -19.78 -30.91
CA HIS A 5 37.90 -20.10 -30.87
C HIS A 5 37.41 -19.68 -29.46
N ALA A 6 36.68 -18.58 -29.28
CA ALA A 6 35.28 -18.31 -29.63
C ALA A 6 34.29 -18.72 -28.51
N LEU A 7 33.45 -17.75 -28.18
CA LEU A 7 32.35 -17.73 -27.21
C LEU A 7 31.39 -18.93 -27.35
N ALA A 8 30.68 -19.27 -26.25
CA ALA A 8 29.21 -19.23 -26.25
C ALA A 8 28.57 -19.49 -24.87
N LYS A 9 27.71 -18.54 -24.52
CA LYS A 9 26.53 -18.58 -23.63
C LYS A 9 26.01 -20.00 -23.33
N ALA A 10 25.98 -20.35 -22.04
CA ALA A 10 25.16 -21.46 -21.55
C ALA A 10 23.68 -21.10 -21.75
N ARG A 11 23.02 -21.90 -22.58
CA ARG A 11 21.60 -21.83 -22.92
C ARG A 11 20.79 -22.45 -21.80
N PHE A 12 19.71 -21.78 -21.44
CA PHE A 12 18.61 -22.28 -20.62
C PHE A 12 18.00 -23.53 -21.28
N THR A 13 17.87 -24.63 -20.53
CA THR A 13 17.17 -25.84 -20.96
C THR A 13 16.10 -26.18 -19.93
N PRO A 14 14.81 -26.28 -20.31
CA PRO A 14 13.74 -26.64 -19.40
C PRO A 14 13.72 -28.16 -19.19
N VAL A 15 13.63 -28.59 -17.92
CA VAL A 15 13.45 -30.01 -17.57
C VAL A 15 11.95 -30.29 -17.53
N ARG A 16 11.45 -30.93 -18.60
CA ARG A 16 10.21 -31.69 -18.56
C ARG A 16 10.57 -33.14 -18.91
N GLU A 17 10.01 -34.04 -18.11
CA GLU A 17 9.81 -35.47 -18.39
C GLU A 17 10.92 -36.43 -17.96
N MET A 18 10.73 -37.03 -16.78
CA MET A 18 10.76 -38.48 -16.60
C MET A 18 9.96 -38.79 -15.32
N ALA A 19 8.73 -39.25 -15.56
CA ALA A 19 7.87 -39.89 -14.59
C ALA A 19 8.50 -41.22 -14.11
N GLU A 20 7.92 -41.75 -13.05
CA GLU A 20 8.16 -43.09 -12.46
C GLU A 20 9.25 -43.19 -11.38
N TYR A 21 8.90 -42.71 -10.19
CA TYR A 21 8.91 -43.55 -9.00
C TYR A 21 7.90 -43.01 -7.97
N VAL A 22 6.79 -43.72 -7.76
CA VAL A 22 5.85 -43.47 -6.66
C VAL A 22 5.79 -44.71 -5.80
N PRO A 23 6.09 -44.57 -4.50
CA PRO A 23 5.21 -45.18 -3.51
C PRO A 23 4.79 -44.18 -2.43
N LEU A 24 3.47 -43.96 -2.39
CA LEU A 24 2.61 -43.84 -1.20
C LEU A 24 3.28 -43.39 0.12
N LEU A 25 3.37 -42.07 0.31
CA LEU A 25 3.18 -41.43 1.61
C LEU A 25 2.04 -40.41 1.47
N GLN A 26 0.81 -40.90 1.61
CA GLN A 26 -0.35 -40.05 1.86
C GLN A 26 -0.25 -39.56 3.31
N GLY A 27 0.08 -38.28 3.48
CA GLY A 27 0.13 -37.65 4.79
C GLY A 27 0.93 -36.34 4.80
N GLU A 28 0.34 -35.27 4.27
CA GLU A 28 0.48 -33.90 4.84
C GLU A 28 1.82 -33.16 4.74
N THR A 29 2.67 -33.42 3.75
CA THR A 29 3.89 -32.61 3.52
C THR A 29 3.86 -31.73 2.26
N GLY A 30 2.68 -31.57 1.65
CA GLY A 30 2.46 -30.72 0.47
C GLY A 30 1.89 -29.32 0.73
N THR A 31 1.47 -29.02 1.97
CA THR A 31 0.73 -27.77 2.28
C THR A 31 1.51 -26.81 3.19
N ILE A 32 2.55 -27.27 3.88
CA ILE A 32 3.22 -26.49 4.94
C ILE A 32 4.37 -25.61 4.39
N ALA A 33 4.74 -25.74 3.11
CA ALA A 33 5.84 -24.97 2.50
C ALA A 33 5.40 -23.76 1.65
N ASN A 34 4.09 -23.49 1.47
CA ASN A 34 3.62 -22.51 0.47
C ASN A 34 2.72 -21.38 1.02
N GLU A 35 2.48 -21.31 2.34
CA GLU A 35 1.70 -20.21 2.94
C GLU A 35 2.57 -19.03 3.41
N ALA A 36 3.90 -19.18 3.35
CA ALA A 36 4.82 -18.17 3.84
C ALA A 36 5.63 -17.62 2.67
N ARG A 37 5.49 -16.30 2.45
CA ARG A 37 6.42 -15.39 1.74
C ARG A 37 5.97 -14.81 0.39
N ASP A 38 4.75 -14.27 0.30
CA ASP A 38 4.37 -13.40 -0.82
C ASP A 38 4.50 -11.91 -0.46
N ALA A 39 5.68 -11.34 -0.73
CA ALA A 39 5.91 -9.91 -0.54
C ALA A 39 4.96 -9.05 -1.40
N SER A 40 4.58 -9.50 -2.60
CA SER A 40 3.68 -8.77 -3.47
C SER A 40 2.30 -8.61 -2.84
N ARG A 41 1.75 -9.69 -2.29
CA ARG A 41 0.48 -9.69 -1.56
C ARG A 41 0.48 -8.70 -0.39
N VAL A 42 1.53 -8.72 0.44
CA VAL A 42 1.64 -7.81 1.59
C VAL A 42 1.72 -6.35 1.14
N LEU A 43 2.54 -6.06 0.12
CA LEU A 43 2.66 -4.72 -0.43
C LEU A 43 1.33 -4.23 -1.03
N ALA A 44 0.58 -5.10 -1.71
CA ALA A 44 -0.75 -4.78 -2.22
C ALA A 44 -1.73 -4.45 -1.08
N ALA A 45 -1.77 -5.27 -0.02
CA ALA A 45 -2.65 -5.05 1.13
C ALA A 45 -2.35 -3.71 1.84
N LEU A 46 -1.08 -3.33 1.97
CA LEU A 46 -0.68 -2.03 2.53
C LEU A 46 -1.12 -0.85 1.66
N ARG A 47 -1.05 -1.01 0.33
CA ARG A 47 -1.51 0.04 -0.60
C ARG A 47 -3.01 0.23 -0.53
N GLU A 48 -3.76 -0.85 -0.39
CA GLU A 48 -5.22 -0.82 -0.31
C GLU A 48 -5.70 -0.26 1.03
N SER A 49 -5.23 -0.85 2.13
CA SER A 49 -5.69 -0.52 3.49
C SER A 49 -5.19 0.83 4.00
N LEU A 50 -3.94 1.17 3.72
CA LEU A 50 -3.26 2.37 4.24
C LEU A 50 -2.98 3.41 3.15
N GLY A 51 -3.27 3.12 1.88
CA GLY A 51 -3.02 4.07 0.80
C GLY A 51 -1.53 4.40 0.62
N LEU A 52 -0.62 3.52 1.06
CA LEU A 52 0.81 3.77 0.94
C LEU A 52 1.22 3.85 -0.53
N SER A 53 2.00 4.88 -0.89
CA SER A 53 2.60 4.95 -2.21
C SER A 53 3.83 4.06 -2.31
N ILE A 54 4.31 3.77 -3.53
CA ILE A 54 5.60 3.07 -3.73
C ILE A 54 6.73 3.77 -2.98
N THR A 55 6.78 5.10 -2.99
CA THR A 55 7.77 5.87 -2.22
C THR A 55 7.58 5.68 -0.72
N GLY A 56 6.34 5.59 -0.23
CA GLY A 56 6.05 5.31 1.18
C GLY A 56 6.51 3.91 1.60
N LEU A 57 6.22 2.90 0.79
CA LEU A 57 6.68 1.52 1.00
C LEU A 57 8.20 1.43 0.99
N ALA A 58 8.85 2.03 0.00
CA ALA A 58 10.31 2.09 -0.11
C ALA A 58 10.95 2.65 1.17
N ARG A 59 10.39 3.75 1.71
CA ARG A 59 10.86 4.33 2.98
C ARG A 59 10.54 3.47 4.20
N ALA A 60 9.38 2.80 4.24
CA ALA A 60 8.97 1.96 5.37
C ALA A 60 9.80 0.67 5.50
N PHE A 61 10.38 0.20 4.38
CA PHE A 61 11.27 -0.96 4.33
C PHE A 61 12.75 -0.60 4.18
N ASP A 62 13.09 0.70 4.15
CA ASP A 62 14.44 1.21 3.88
C ASP A 62 15.11 0.60 2.63
N VAL A 63 14.35 0.56 1.52
CA VAL A 63 14.81 0.06 0.22
C VAL A 63 14.54 1.05 -0.90
N SER A 64 15.11 0.79 -2.07
CA SER A 64 14.84 1.59 -3.26
C SER A 64 13.43 1.33 -3.82
N ARG A 65 12.86 2.32 -4.53
CA ARG A 65 11.59 2.13 -5.27
C ARG A 65 11.68 0.99 -6.31
N PRO A 66 12.76 0.86 -7.10
CA PRO A 66 12.95 -0.30 -7.99
C PRO A 66 12.86 -1.64 -7.26
N THR A 67 13.43 -1.75 -6.05
CA THR A 67 13.34 -2.97 -5.23
C THR A 67 11.89 -3.33 -4.89
N ILE A 68 11.08 -2.33 -4.50
CA ILE A 68 9.63 -2.53 -4.26
C ILE A 68 8.93 -3.04 -5.54
N TYR A 69 9.23 -2.46 -6.70
CA TYR A 69 8.64 -2.94 -7.96
C TYR A 69 9.04 -4.38 -8.29
N ALA A 70 10.30 -4.74 -8.07
CA ALA A 70 10.79 -6.09 -8.31
C ALA A 70 10.09 -7.11 -7.39
N TRP A 71 9.89 -6.79 -6.10
CA TRP A 71 9.13 -7.63 -5.18
C TRP A 71 7.65 -7.75 -5.57
N MET A 72 7.01 -6.66 -5.98
CA MET A 72 5.61 -6.69 -6.42
C MET A 72 5.38 -7.57 -7.66
N LYS A 73 6.40 -7.70 -8.51
CA LYS A 73 6.34 -8.55 -9.70
C LYS A 73 6.85 -9.98 -9.47
N GLY A 74 7.37 -10.29 -8.28
CA GLY A 74 8.05 -11.55 -8.00
C GLY A 74 9.37 -11.73 -8.76
N GLU A 75 9.97 -10.65 -9.28
CA GLU A 75 11.26 -10.69 -9.97
C GLU A 75 12.43 -10.96 -9.00
N THR A 76 12.27 -10.57 -7.73
CA THR A 76 13.24 -10.80 -6.66
C THR A 76 12.52 -11.01 -5.32
N GLU A 77 13.20 -11.63 -4.37
CA GLU A 77 12.69 -11.80 -3.00
C GLU A 77 13.30 -10.78 -2.02
N PRO A 78 12.57 -10.38 -0.97
CA PRO A 78 13.14 -9.67 0.16
C PRO A 78 14.27 -10.45 0.83
N ARG A 79 15.27 -9.72 1.33
CA ARG A 79 16.33 -10.31 2.15
C ARG A 79 15.76 -10.91 3.44
N SER A 80 16.48 -11.89 4.01
CA SER A 80 16.09 -12.63 5.21
C SER A 80 15.56 -11.75 6.35
N GLU A 81 16.24 -10.65 6.63
CA GLU A 81 15.98 -9.71 7.71
C GLU A 81 14.67 -8.91 7.53
N LEU A 82 14.22 -8.73 6.29
CA LEU A 82 13.02 -7.95 5.96
C LEU A 82 11.72 -8.76 6.11
N TRP A 83 11.82 -10.08 6.23
CA TRP A 83 10.64 -10.94 6.38
C TRP A 83 9.90 -10.71 7.68
N LEU A 84 10.61 -10.38 8.77
CA LEU A 84 9.97 -10.05 10.04
C LEU A 84 9.13 -8.76 9.89
N ARG A 85 9.73 -7.73 9.28
CA ARG A 85 9.04 -6.45 9.01
C ARG A 85 7.84 -6.64 8.09
N LEU A 86 7.93 -7.49 7.07
CA LEU A 86 6.80 -7.80 6.19
C LEU A 86 5.63 -8.42 6.96
N ARG A 87 5.89 -9.34 7.90
CA ARG A 87 4.84 -9.94 8.73
C ARG A 87 4.18 -8.92 9.65
N GLU A 88 4.96 -8.04 10.28
CA GLU A 88 4.41 -6.93 11.09
C GLU A 88 3.49 -6.03 10.25
N MET A 89 3.92 -5.72 9.04
CA MET A 89 3.17 -4.86 8.11
C MET A 89 1.90 -5.55 7.57
N GLU A 90 1.93 -6.85 7.36
CA GLU A 90 0.74 -7.65 7.01
C GLU A 90 -0.30 -7.63 8.13
N GLN A 91 0.13 -7.82 9.38
CA GLN A 91 -0.74 -7.73 10.55
C GLN A 91 -1.32 -6.31 10.70
N LEU A 92 -0.50 -5.28 10.46
CA LEU A 92 -0.96 -3.89 10.47
C LEU A 92 -2.00 -3.63 9.38
N ALA A 93 -1.77 -4.06 8.15
CA ALA A 93 -2.72 -3.93 7.05
C ALA A 93 -4.06 -4.62 7.39
N SER A 94 -3.98 -5.80 8.02
CA SER A 94 -5.17 -6.56 8.45
C SER A 94 -5.95 -5.84 9.55
N ARG A 95 -5.27 -5.22 10.52
CA ARG A 95 -5.92 -4.39 11.55
C ARG A 95 -6.53 -3.12 10.94
N ALA A 96 -5.80 -2.43 10.07
CA ALA A 96 -6.26 -1.19 9.43
C ALA A 96 -7.55 -1.38 8.59
N GLN A 97 -7.71 -2.53 7.94
CA GLN A 97 -8.93 -2.84 7.18
C GLN A 97 -10.21 -2.80 8.03
N ARG A 98 -10.12 -3.08 9.34
CA ARG A 98 -11.25 -3.07 10.27
C ARG A 98 -11.83 -1.67 10.49
N TYR A 99 -11.05 -0.63 10.20
CA TYR A 99 -11.40 0.76 10.45
C TYR A 99 -12.06 1.47 9.27
N SER A 100 -12.13 0.83 8.10
CA SER A 100 -12.76 1.38 6.88
C SER A 100 -12.39 2.84 6.60
N LEU A 101 -11.08 3.14 6.62
CA LEU A 101 -10.56 4.50 6.50
C LEU A 101 -10.93 5.15 5.15
N SER A 102 -11.52 6.34 5.19
CA SER A 102 -11.88 7.11 4.00
C SER A 102 -10.67 7.88 3.49
N ARG A 103 -10.22 7.58 2.26
CA ARG A 103 -9.02 8.17 1.64
C ARG A 103 -7.74 7.95 2.47
N PRO A 104 -7.36 6.69 2.73
CA PRO A 104 -6.30 6.34 3.68
C PRO A 104 -4.95 6.98 3.31
N ALA A 105 -4.65 7.12 2.01
CA ALA A 105 -3.41 7.75 1.52
C ALA A 105 -3.17 9.18 2.05
N ARG A 106 -4.25 9.94 2.31
CA ARG A 106 -4.18 11.28 2.89
C ARG A 106 -4.09 11.23 4.41
N LEU A 107 -4.83 10.33 5.05
CA LEU A 107 -4.88 10.20 6.50
C LEU A 107 -3.54 9.75 7.10
N VAL A 108 -2.86 8.78 6.49
CA VAL A 108 -1.58 8.25 7.01
C VAL A 108 -0.44 9.26 7.08
N ARG A 109 -0.58 10.41 6.39
CA ARG A 109 0.38 11.52 6.40
C ARG A 109 0.02 12.63 7.38
N ARG A 110 -1.11 12.50 8.07
CA ARG A 110 -1.61 13.49 9.02
C ARG A 110 -1.20 13.07 10.43
N PRO A 111 -0.78 14.01 11.28
CA PRO A 111 -0.73 13.79 12.71
C PRO A 111 -2.12 13.39 13.23
N ALA A 112 -2.20 12.32 14.01
CA ALA A 112 -3.47 11.79 14.50
C ALA A 112 -3.53 11.62 16.03
N LEU A 113 -2.47 11.11 16.67
CA LEU A 113 -2.48 10.81 18.11
C LEU A 113 -1.54 11.71 18.91
N ASP A 114 -0.25 11.69 18.60
CA ASP A 114 0.83 12.29 19.40
C ASP A 114 1.59 13.39 18.65
N GLY A 115 0.98 13.96 17.60
CA GLY A 115 1.66 14.89 16.69
C GLY A 115 2.48 14.19 15.59
N THR A 116 2.69 12.88 15.68
CA THR A 116 3.37 12.08 14.66
C THR A 116 2.36 11.43 13.72
N SER A 117 2.65 11.41 12.42
CA SER A 117 1.84 10.69 11.44
C SER A 117 2.15 9.18 11.43
N LEU A 118 1.18 8.38 10.97
CA LEU A 118 1.39 6.93 10.82
C LEU A 118 2.57 6.62 9.88
N LEU A 119 2.72 7.39 8.79
CA LEU A 119 3.82 7.21 7.85
C LEU A 119 5.18 7.47 8.48
N GLU A 120 5.31 8.48 9.35
CA GLU A 120 6.56 8.74 10.07
C GLU A 120 6.89 7.61 11.04
N ARG A 121 5.88 7.10 11.77
CA ARG A 121 6.04 5.93 12.66
C ARG A 121 6.48 4.68 11.91
N LEU A 122 5.88 4.42 10.76
CA LEU A 122 6.24 3.32 9.86
C LEU A 122 7.70 3.41 9.40
N GLN A 123 8.18 4.62 9.08
CA GLN A 123 9.55 4.86 8.63
C GLN A 123 10.56 4.76 9.77
N ALA A 124 10.18 5.21 10.97
CA ALA A 124 11.00 5.12 12.17
C ALA A 124 11.02 3.72 12.80
N GLY A 125 10.31 2.74 12.23
CA GLY A 125 10.22 1.39 12.81
C GLY A 125 9.43 1.35 14.13
N GLN A 126 8.66 2.38 14.45
CA GLN A 126 7.94 2.47 15.72
C GLN A 126 6.75 1.52 15.74
N GLU A 127 6.40 1.07 16.94
CA GLU A 127 5.22 0.25 17.17
C GLU A 127 3.94 1.04 16.84
N ILE A 128 3.01 0.35 16.21
CA ILE A 128 1.69 0.89 15.85
C ILE A 128 0.65 0.03 16.55
N GLY A 129 0.23 0.53 17.71
CA GLY A 129 -0.89 0.01 18.49
C GLY A 129 -2.25 0.37 17.89
N GLU A 130 -3.30 -0.18 18.50
CA GLU A 130 -4.69 -0.01 18.08
C GLU A 130 -5.16 1.45 18.22
N GLU A 131 -4.62 2.17 19.21
CA GLU A 131 -4.87 3.58 19.47
C GLU A 131 -4.50 4.50 18.28
N HIS A 132 -3.47 4.11 17.52
CA HIS A 132 -3.05 4.87 16.33
C HIS A 132 -4.03 4.70 15.17
N LEU A 133 -4.55 3.49 15.00
CA LEU A 133 -5.55 3.18 13.98
C LEU A 133 -6.90 3.80 14.32
N GLN A 134 -7.29 3.76 15.60
CA GLN A 134 -8.47 4.44 16.09
C GLN A 134 -8.39 5.95 15.86
N ALA A 135 -7.28 6.60 16.18
CA ALA A 135 -7.10 8.03 15.94
C ALA A 135 -7.22 8.40 14.44
N LEU A 136 -6.73 7.54 13.53
CA LEU A 136 -6.93 7.74 12.09
C LEU A 136 -8.38 7.57 11.66
N ALA A 137 -9.10 6.64 12.28
CA ALA A 137 -10.52 6.42 12.00
C ALA A 137 -11.38 7.60 12.49
N ASP A 138 -11.06 8.15 13.65
CA ASP A 138 -11.72 9.35 14.18
C ASP A 138 -11.46 10.55 13.26
N LEU A 139 -10.20 10.73 12.83
CA LEU A 139 -9.86 11.75 11.84
C LEU A 139 -10.61 11.55 10.50
N SER A 140 -10.74 10.32 10.03
CA SER A 140 -11.51 9.98 8.83
C SER A 140 -12.96 10.45 8.95
N ARG A 141 -13.62 10.08 10.05
CA ARG A 141 -15.03 10.40 10.32
C ARG A 141 -15.25 11.91 10.43
N ASP A 142 -14.34 12.61 11.09
CA ASP A 142 -14.35 14.07 11.19
C ASP A 142 -14.26 14.76 9.82
N GLU A 143 -13.45 14.24 8.91
CA GLU A 143 -13.34 14.81 7.57
C GLU A 143 -14.57 14.53 6.70
N GLU A 144 -15.21 13.38 6.89
CA GLU A 144 -16.44 13.03 6.19
C GLU A 144 -17.62 13.88 6.65
N THR A 145 -17.77 14.09 7.96
CA THR A 145 -18.81 14.96 8.52
C THR A 145 -18.63 16.43 8.10
N LYS A 146 -17.39 16.94 8.09
CA LYS A 146 -17.08 18.30 7.62
C LYS A 146 -17.37 18.50 6.13
N ARG A 147 -17.32 17.44 5.31
CA ARG A 147 -17.68 17.50 3.88
C ARG A 147 -19.17 17.33 3.64
N ALA A 148 -19.83 16.50 4.43
CA ALA A 148 -21.29 16.29 4.36
C ALA A 148 -22.05 17.56 4.73
N LYS A 149 -21.46 18.45 5.53
CA LYS A 149 -22.00 19.79 5.76
C LYS A 149 -21.79 20.64 4.50
N PRO A 150 -22.85 21.00 3.74
CA PRO A 150 -22.71 21.86 2.57
C PRO A 150 -22.04 23.16 3.01
N ARG A 151 -21.05 23.61 2.23
CA ARG A 151 -20.49 24.95 2.36
C ARG A 151 -21.62 25.94 2.03
N GLY A 152 -22.31 26.41 3.06
CA GLY A 152 -23.25 27.52 2.93
C GLY A 152 -22.50 28.75 2.41
N GLY A 153 -22.91 29.22 1.23
CA GLY A 153 -22.42 30.44 0.60
C GLY A 153 -22.73 30.41 -0.90
N ALA A 154 -23.60 31.24 -1.48
CA ALA A 154 -24.33 32.38 -0.93
C ALA A 154 -25.68 32.50 -1.67
N GLU A 155 -26.80 32.52 -0.94
CA GLU A 155 -28.00 33.16 -1.46
C GLU A 155 -27.69 34.67 -1.52
N ARG A 156 -27.53 35.19 -2.74
CA ARG A 156 -27.58 36.63 -2.96
C ARG A 156 -28.96 37.08 -2.49
N PRO A 157 -29.09 38.07 -1.58
CA PRO A 157 -30.40 38.64 -1.32
C PRO A 157 -30.96 39.18 -2.65
N ALA A 158 -32.21 38.83 -2.94
CA ALA A 158 -32.88 39.09 -4.22
C ALA A 158 -33.14 40.59 -4.50
N GLU A 159 -32.55 41.50 -3.72
CA GLU A 159 -32.73 42.94 -3.84
C GLU A 159 -31.82 43.61 -4.87
N ASP A 160 -30.79 42.92 -5.39
CA ASP A 160 -29.85 43.47 -6.37
C ASP A 160 -30.24 43.29 -7.85
N VAL A 161 -31.42 42.72 -8.18
CA VAL A 161 -31.84 42.50 -9.58
C VAL A 161 -32.81 43.58 -10.10
N ALA A 162 -33.29 44.48 -9.24
CA ALA A 162 -34.29 45.48 -9.62
C ALA A 162 -33.71 46.80 -10.16
N ALA A 163 -32.38 47.00 -10.15
CA ALA A 163 -31.76 48.26 -10.56
C ALA A 163 -31.39 48.35 -12.06
N GLU A 164 -31.50 47.26 -12.84
CA GLU A 164 -31.00 47.24 -14.23
C GLU A 164 -32.06 47.51 -15.31
N TYR A 165 -33.35 47.55 -14.97
CA TYR A 165 -34.44 47.85 -15.93
C TYR A 165 -35.21 49.12 -15.60
N GLY A 166 -34.50 50.26 -15.57
CA GLY A 166 -35.11 51.55 -15.28
C GLY A 166 -34.37 52.74 -15.85
N ARG A 167 -34.18 52.81 -17.17
CA ARG A 167 -34.00 54.12 -17.84
C ARG A 167 -35.08 54.35 -18.90
N PRO A 168 -35.94 55.37 -18.72
CA PRO A 168 -36.92 55.77 -19.71
C PRO A 168 -36.28 56.54 -20.87
N THR A 169 -36.98 56.43 -22.00
CA THR A 169 -36.81 57.17 -23.26
C THR A 169 -36.68 58.68 -23.09
N GLY A 170 -35.75 59.27 -23.83
CA GLY A 170 -35.69 60.68 -24.20
C GLY A 170 -35.18 60.80 -25.63
#